data_AF-B1P7G4-F1
#
_entry.id   AF-B1P7G4-F1
#
_cell.length_a   1.000
_cell.length_b   1.000
_cell.length_c   1.000
_cell.angle_alpha   90.00
_cell.angle_beta   90.00
_cell.angle_gamma   90.00
#
_symmetry.space_group_name_H-M   'P 1'
#
loop_
_entity.id
_entity.type
_entity.pdbx_description
1 polymer ?
#
loop_
_entity_poly.entity_id
_entity_poly.type
_entity_poly.pdbx_seq_one_letter_code
_entity_poly.pdbx_strand_id
1 'polypeptide(L)'
;KLHQFIEGDIALEGEKTTLVTLANLTDLNNKLALNEVQISAALAGDNALPTQGEALDLEQVHLDAEPDLMALIRSNRMRHERRALMLKLQNLSWIVEQDNVTLRFDLDAGSFATSVIRELVEEIAVEREF
;
A
#
# COMPACT_ATOMS: atom_id res chain seq x y z
N LYS A 1 -1.03 -9.09 8.33
CA LYS A 1 -1.93 -9.70 7.30
C LYS A 1 -2.98 -8.66 6.91
N LEU A 2 -2.83 -8.01 5.76
CA LEU A 2 -3.70 -6.93 5.26
C LEU A 2 -4.92 -7.51 4.53
N HIS A 3 -5.81 -8.15 5.27
CA HIS A 3 -6.95 -8.90 4.71
C HIS A 3 -8.30 -8.42 5.24
N GLN A 4 -8.29 -7.46 6.16
CA GLN A 4 -9.49 -6.85 6.72
C GLN A 4 -9.16 -5.42 7.11
N PHE A 5 -10.14 -4.54 6.98
CA PHE A 5 -10.11 -3.23 7.61
C PHE A 5 -10.26 -3.37 9.12
N ILE A 6 -9.68 -2.41 9.85
CA ILE A 6 -9.97 -2.13 11.25
C ILE A 6 -10.68 -0.77 11.37
N GLU A 7 -11.26 -0.48 12.53
CA GLU A 7 -11.85 0.84 12.78
C GLU A 7 -10.78 1.94 12.68
N GLY A 8 -11.10 3.03 11.99
CA GLY A 8 -10.22 4.17 11.79
C GLY A 8 -9.29 4.07 10.58
N ASP A 9 -9.30 2.94 9.84
CA ASP A 9 -8.62 2.84 8.56
C ASP A 9 -9.18 3.81 7.51
N ILE A 10 -8.40 4.05 6.46
CA ILE A 10 -8.88 4.73 5.25
C ILE A 10 -8.98 3.72 4.09
N ALA A 11 -10.21 3.50 3.64
CA ALA A 11 -10.52 2.71 2.45
C ALA A 11 -10.42 3.57 1.17
N LEU A 12 -9.82 3.00 0.12
CA LEU A 12 -9.73 3.61 -1.21
C LEU A 12 -10.69 2.93 -2.19
N GLU A 13 -11.46 3.72 -2.92
CA GLU A 13 -12.35 3.33 -4.02
C GLU A 13 -11.99 4.22 -5.23
N GLY A 14 -10.98 3.80 -6.00
CA GLY A 14 -10.33 4.69 -6.98
C GLY A 14 -9.69 5.90 -6.28
N GLU A 15 -10.07 7.12 -6.66
CA GLU A 15 -9.58 8.36 -6.04
C GLU A 15 -10.32 8.73 -4.74
N LYS A 16 -11.42 8.04 -4.42
CA LYS A 16 -12.25 8.36 -3.26
C LYS A 16 -11.73 7.69 -2.01
N THR A 17 -11.55 8.48 -0.96
CA THR A 17 -11.19 8.00 0.38
C THR A 17 -12.42 7.90 1.27
N THR A 18 -12.55 6.83 2.06
CA THR A 18 -13.61 6.67 3.07
C THR A 18 -13.02 6.25 4.41
N LEU A 19 -13.38 6.95 5.49
CA LEU A 19 -13.03 6.53 6.85
C LEU A 19 -13.83 5.29 7.24
N VAL A 20 -13.13 4.28 7.73
CA VAL A 20 -13.72 3.06 8.27
C VAL A 20 -14.18 3.32 9.71
N THR A 21 -15.44 3.00 9.99
CA THR A 21 -16.08 3.12 11.30
C THR A 21 -16.83 1.82 11.59
N LEU A 22 -17.19 1.55 12.84
CA LEU A 22 -17.98 0.35 13.17
C LEU A 22 -19.28 0.22 12.34
N ALA A 23 -19.88 1.35 11.93
CA ALA A 23 -21.12 1.36 11.16
C ALA A 23 -20.96 0.87 9.71
N ASN A 24 -19.78 1.04 9.09
CA ASN A 24 -19.51 0.66 7.70
C ASN A 24 -18.46 -0.46 7.56
N LEU A 25 -17.85 -0.90 8.67
CA LEU A 25 -16.77 -1.89 8.68
C LEU A 25 -17.12 -3.19 7.94
N THR A 26 -18.31 -3.74 8.18
CA THR A 26 -18.74 -4.99 7.54
C THR A 26 -18.94 -4.83 6.04
N ASP A 27 -19.56 -3.71 5.59
CA ASP A 27 -19.75 -3.41 4.17
C ASP A 27 -18.40 -3.25 3.45
N LEU A 28 -17.49 -2.46 4.04
CA LEU A 28 -16.17 -2.23 3.46
C LEU A 28 -15.32 -3.49 3.41
N ASN A 29 -15.42 -4.38 4.41
CA ASN A 29 -14.74 -5.69 4.35
C ASN A 29 -15.33 -6.61 3.27
N ASN A 30 -16.65 -6.59 3.04
CA ASN A 30 -17.25 -7.33 1.92
C ASN A 30 -16.77 -6.79 0.57
N LYS A 31 -16.72 -5.46 0.41
CA LYS A 31 -16.18 -4.80 -0.80
C LYS A 31 -14.69 -5.08 -0.99
N LEU A 32 -13.91 -5.13 0.08
CA LEU A 32 -12.50 -5.49 0.05
C LEU A 32 -12.32 -6.92 -0.50
N ALA A 33 -13.14 -7.87 -0.03
CA ALA A 33 -13.12 -9.24 -0.53
C ALA A 33 -13.48 -9.34 -2.02
N LEU A 34 -14.32 -8.43 -2.52
CA LEU A 34 -14.65 -8.30 -3.94
C LEU A 34 -13.62 -7.49 -4.74
N ASN A 35 -12.59 -6.92 -4.10
CA ASN A 35 -11.60 -6.00 -4.67
C ASN A 35 -12.19 -4.69 -5.20
N GLU A 36 -13.31 -4.24 -4.65
CA GLU A 36 -13.93 -2.96 -4.99
C GLU A 36 -13.31 -1.79 -4.23
N VAL A 37 -12.73 -2.08 -3.06
CA VAL A 37 -11.99 -1.13 -2.24
C VAL A 37 -10.65 -1.70 -1.78
N GLN A 38 -9.73 -0.83 -1.37
CA GLN A 38 -8.39 -1.21 -0.91
C GLN A 38 -8.05 -0.57 0.45
N ILE A 39 -7.32 -1.31 1.28
CA ILE A 39 -6.67 -0.77 2.48
C ILE A 39 -5.51 0.13 2.02
N SER A 40 -5.39 1.30 2.63
CA SER A 40 -4.35 2.27 2.29
C SER A 40 -3.40 2.54 3.44
N ALA A 41 -2.20 3.03 3.11
CA ALA A 41 -1.25 3.62 4.04
C ALA A 41 -0.95 5.08 3.70
N ALA A 42 -0.43 5.81 4.69
CA ALA A 42 -0.03 7.19 4.55
C ALA A 42 1.15 7.38 3.59
N LEU A 43 1.00 8.32 2.66
CA LEU A 43 2.10 9.09 2.11
C LEU A 43 2.13 10.41 2.89
N ALA A 44 3.08 10.53 3.81
CA ALA A 44 3.08 11.58 4.82
C ALA A 44 3.18 12.99 4.21
N GLY A 45 2.38 13.90 4.76
CA GLY A 45 2.31 15.33 4.45
C GLY A 45 2.35 16.21 5.71
N ASP A 46 1.94 17.47 5.55
CA ASP A 46 2.13 18.53 6.55
C ASP A 46 1.05 18.62 7.65
N ASN A 47 -0.05 17.86 7.53
CA ASN A 47 -1.19 17.89 8.45
C ASN A 47 -1.27 16.64 9.35
N ALA A 48 -2.32 16.51 10.18
CA ALA A 48 -2.60 15.27 10.90
C ALA A 48 -3.02 14.17 9.91
N LEU A 49 -2.72 12.92 10.25
CA LEU A 49 -3.19 11.78 9.47
C LEU A 49 -4.73 11.69 9.52
N PRO A 50 -5.37 11.26 8.42
CA PRO A 50 -6.83 11.09 8.37
C PRO A 50 -7.31 9.81 9.07
N THR A 51 -6.41 8.86 9.33
CA THR A 51 -6.68 7.64 10.12
C THR A 51 -7.06 8.00 11.56
N GLN A 52 -7.79 7.11 12.22
CA GLN A 52 -8.27 7.29 13.59
C GLN A 52 -8.05 6.05 14.44
N GLY A 53 -8.17 6.18 15.76
CA GLY A 53 -8.13 5.05 16.70
C GLY A 53 -6.91 4.16 16.50
N GLU A 54 -7.14 2.85 16.47
CA GLU A 54 -6.07 1.85 16.33
C GLU A 54 -5.29 2.01 15.01
N ALA A 55 -5.94 2.36 13.91
CA ALA A 55 -5.25 2.59 12.63
C ALA A 55 -4.30 3.81 12.68
N LEU A 56 -4.68 4.86 13.41
CA LEU A 56 -3.79 6.01 13.65
C LEU A 56 -2.59 5.60 14.48
N ASP A 57 -2.79 4.84 15.56
CA ASP A 57 -1.71 4.39 16.43
C ASP A 57 -0.69 3.52 15.67
N LEU A 58 -1.17 2.70 14.72
CA LEU A 58 -0.31 1.91 13.84
C LEU A 58 0.54 2.76 12.89
N GLU A 59 0.00 3.85 12.34
CA GLU A 59 0.74 4.69 11.39
C GLU A 59 1.63 5.73 12.10
N GLN A 60 1.12 6.39 13.14
CA GLN A 60 1.76 7.54 13.77
C GLN A 60 3.11 7.20 14.37
N VAL A 61 3.27 6.00 14.96
CA VAL A 61 4.55 5.56 15.53
C VAL A 61 5.69 5.54 14.50
N HIS A 62 5.39 5.24 13.23
CA HIS A 62 6.39 5.22 12.17
C HIS A 62 6.76 6.62 11.69
N LEU A 63 5.82 7.57 11.71
CA LEU A 63 6.11 8.97 11.40
C LEU A 63 6.91 9.63 12.54
N ASP A 64 6.57 9.32 13.79
CA ASP A 64 7.26 9.86 14.98
C ASP A 64 8.70 9.35 15.10
N ALA A 65 8.98 8.16 14.55
CA ALA A 65 10.33 7.61 14.47
C ALA A 65 11.24 8.36 13.46
N GLU A 66 10.68 9.20 12.59
CA GLU A 66 11.39 9.88 11.50
C GLU A 66 11.26 11.42 11.57
N PRO A 67 11.67 12.07 12.66
CA PRO A 67 11.40 13.49 12.90
C PRO A 67 12.05 14.43 11.87
N ASP A 68 13.25 14.11 11.38
CA ASP A 68 13.96 14.93 10.39
C ASP A 68 13.26 14.88 9.02
N LEU A 69 12.80 13.70 8.60
CA LEU A 69 12.04 13.53 7.36
C LEU A 69 10.70 14.26 7.47
N MET A 70 10.00 14.12 8.60
CA MET A 70 8.74 14.83 8.84
C MET A 70 8.91 16.35 8.89
N ALA A 71 10.04 16.86 9.42
CA ALA A 71 10.37 18.27 9.38
C ALA A 71 10.51 18.77 7.93
N LEU A 72 11.20 18.01 7.07
CA LEU A 72 11.34 18.32 5.64
C LEU A 72 9.99 18.31 4.92
N ILE A 73 9.18 17.28 5.14
CA ILE A 73 7.85 17.13 4.54
C ILE A 73 6.96 18.33 4.91
N ARG A 74 6.95 18.70 6.20
CA ARG A 74 6.18 19.85 6.73
C ARG A 74 6.70 21.18 6.23
N SER A 75 8.03 21.39 6.18
CA SER A 75 8.61 22.64 5.68
C SER A 75 8.28 22.90 4.21
N ASN A 76 8.09 21.82 3.44
CA ASN A 76 7.70 21.89 2.04
C ASN A 76 6.19 21.89 1.82
N ARG A 77 5.37 21.86 2.88
CA ARG A 77 3.89 21.83 2.81
C ARG A 77 3.37 20.73 1.88
N MET A 78 4.02 19.56 1.93
CA MET A 78 3.61 18.41 1.13
C MET A 78 2.21 17.97 1.59
N ARG A 79 1.33 17.66 0.63
CA ARG A 79 -0.01 17.18 0.94
C ARG A 79 0.03 15.71 1.32
N HIS A 80 -0.81 15.32 2.27
CA HIS A 80 -1.04 13.91 2.54
C HIS A 80 -1.72 13.26 1.36
N GLU A 81 -1.25 12.08 1.02
CA GLU A 81 -1.92 11.18 0.10
C GLU A 81 -2.07 9.81 0.75
N ARG A 82 -2.94 8.99 0.15
CA ARG A 82 -3.18 7.62 0.58
C ARG A 82 -2.82 6.71 -0.57
N ARG A 83 -2.04 5.68 -0.27
CA ARG A 83 -1.61 4.70 -1.26
C ARG A 83 -2.15 3.33 -0.89
N ALA A 84 -2.72 2.63 -1.86
CA ALA A 84 -3.15 1.25 -1.68
C ALA A 84 -1.97 0.37 -1.25
N LEU A 85 -2.17 -0.45 -0.22
CA LEU A 85 -1.13 -1.33 0.31
C LEU A 85 -0.96 -2.61 -0.51
N MET A 86 -2.00 -3.02 -1.23
CA MET A 86 -2.00 -4.22 -2.06
C MET A 86 -1.92 -3.85 -3.53
N LEU A 87 -1.00 -4.49 -4.25
CA LEU A 87 -0.91 -4.42 -5.70
C LEU A 87 -1.56 -5.66 -6.30
N LYS A 88 -2.55 -5.46 -7.19
CA LYS A 88 -3.19 -6.55 -7.92
C LYS A 88 -2.72 -6.54 -9.37
N LEU A 89 -2.19 -7.68 -9.81
CA LEU A 89 -1.84 -7.89 -11.22
C LEU A 89 -3.10 -7.98 -12.07
N GLN A 90 -3.12 -7.24 -13.17
CA GLN A 90 -4.17 -7.35 -14.18
C GLN A 90 -3.64 -8.15 -15.38
N ASN A 91 -4.53 -8.89 -16.04
CA ASN A 91 -4.20 -9.65 -17.26
C ASN A 91 -2.96 -10.56 -17.12
N LEU A 92 -2.78 -11.16 -15.93
CA LEU A 92 -1.65 -12.04 -15.66
C LEU A 92 -1.69 -13.26 -16.58
N SER A 93 -0.61 -13.47 -17.32
CA SER A 93 -0.32 -14.71 -18.04
C SER A 93 1.14 -15.07 -17.89
N TRP A 94 1.44 -16.36 -17.99
CA TRP A 94 2.81 -16.85 -17.93
C TRP A 94 3.03 -18.03 -18.85
N ILE A 95 4.28 -18.20 -19.27
CA ILE A 95 4.76 -19.36 -20.02
C ILE A 95 6.03 -19.84 -19.34
N VAL A 96 6.13 -21.17 -19.19
CA VAL A 96 7.32 -21.84 -18.66
C VAL A 96 7.94 -22.66 -19.79
N GLU A 97 9.21 -22.41 -20.07
CA GLU A 97 9.99 -23.11 -21.08
C GLU A 97 11.34 -23.52 -20.46
N GLN A 98 11.47 -24.81 -20.15
CA GLN A 98 12.63 -25.34 -19.41
C GLN A 98 12.82 -24.58 -18.09
N ASP A 99 13.95 -23.90 -17.93
CA ASP A 99 14.32 -23.14 -16.74
C ASP A 99 13.95 -21.65 -16.83
N ASN A 100 13.21 -21.25 -17.88
CA ASN A 100 12.77 -19.88 -18.09
C ASN A 100 11.27 -19.70 -17.81
N VAL A 101 10.94 -18.64 -17.08
CA VAL A 101 9.57 -18.20 -16.84
C VAL A 101 9.39 -16.81 -17.43
N THR A 102 8.46 -16.67 -18.37
CA THR A 102 8.06 -15.36 -18.91
C THR A 102 6.71 -14.96 -18.32
N LEU A 103 6.69 -13.84 -17.58
CA LEU A 103 5.47 -13.25 -17.01
C LEU A 103 5.01 -12.06 -17.87
N ARG A 104 3.70 -11.93 -18.05
CA ARG A 104 3.05 -10.75 -18.64
C ARG A 104 1.89 -10.33 -17.74
N PHE A 105 1.83 -9.06 -17.39
CA PHE A 105 0.78 -8.48 -16.57
C PHE A 105 0.77 -6.96 -16.76
N ASP A 106 -0.36 -6.34 -16.50
CA ASP A 106 -0.50 -4.89 -16.45
C ASP A 106 -0.52 -4.41 -14.99
N LEU A 107 0.03 -3.21 -14.78
CA LEU A 107 0.07 -2.53 -13.48
C LEU A 107 -0.48 -1.12 -13.62
N ASP A 108 -1.13 -0.64 -12.57
CA ASP A 108 -1.53 0.76 -12.48
C ASP A 108 -0.30 1.68 -12.39
N ALA A 109 -0.46 2.92 -12.86
CA ALA A 109 0.58 3.93 -12.80
C ALA A 109 1.13 4.11 -11.37
N GLY A 110 2.45 4.24 -11.26
CA GLY A 110 3.13 4.35 -9.97
C GLY A 110 3.35 3.02 -9.26
N SER A 111 2.99 1.88 -9.85
CA SER A 111 3.34 0.54 -9.36
C SER A 111 4.59 -0.01 -10.08
N PHE A 112 5.30 -0.93 -9.42
CA PHE A 112 6.59 -1.43 -9.92
C PHE A 112 6.55 -2.94 -10.12
N ALA A 113 7.02 -3.41 -11.29
CA ALA A 113 7.14 -4.84 -11.57
C ALA A 113 8.10 -5.55 -10.61
N THR A 114 9.11 -4.84 -10.09
CA THR A 114 10.03 -5.38 -9.08
C THR A 114 9.33 -5.78 -7.78
N SER A 115 8.27 -5.07 -7.38
CA SER A 115 7.43 -5.46 -6.23
C SER A 115 6.76 -6.82 -6.44
N VAL A 116 6.42 -7.16 -7.68
CA VAL A 116 5.83 -8.46 -8.04
C VAL A 116 6.90 -9.54 -8.02
N ILE A 117 8.03 -9.28 -8.68
CA ILE A 117 9.14 -10.23 -8.75
C ILE A 117 9.68 -10.57 -7.35
N ARG A 118 9.77 -9.58 -6.45
CA ARG A 118 10.16 -9.78 -5.05
C ARG A 118 9.35 -10.86 -4.33
N GLU A 119 8.08 -11.05 -4.68
CA GLU A 119 7.21 -12.07 -4.05
C GLU A 119 7.33 -13.45 -4.72
N LEU A 120 8.03 -13.55 -5.86
CA LEU A 120 8.18 -14.78 -6.64
C LEU A 120 9.57 -15.40 -6.56
N VAL A 121 10.61 -14.61 -6.26
CA VAL A 121 12.00 -15.07 -6.25
C VAL A 121 12.70 -14.69 -4.95
N GLU A 122 13.50 -15.61 -4.44
CA GLU A 122 14.48 -15.30 -3.39
C GLU A 122 15.76 -14.80 -4.08
N GLU A 123 16.05 -13.52 -3.91
CA GLU A 123 17.31 -12.94 -4.40
C GLU A 123 18.47 -13.40 -3.52
N ILE A 124 19.46 -14.05 -4.13
CA ILE A 124 20.74 -14.35 -3.48
C ILE A 124 21.67 -13.17 -3.79
N ALA A 125 21.92 -12.32 -2.80
CA ALA A 125 22.80 -11.17 -2.96
C ALA A 125 24.21 -11.62 -3.36
N VAL A 126 24.74 -11.04 -4.43
CA VAL A 126 26.12 -11.25 -4.87
C VAL A 126 26.93 -10.02 -4.45
N GLU A 127 27.88 -10.18 -3.54
CA GLU A 127 28.84 -9.12 -3.23
C GLU A 127 29.71 -8.83 -4.46
N ARG A 128 29.72 -7.57 -4.89
CA ARG A 128 30.60 -7.09 -5.95
C ARG A 128 31.90 -6.61 -5.29
N GLU A 129 32.96 -7.39 -5.40
CA GLU A 129 34.31 -6.92 -5.09
C GLU A 129 34.75 -5.93 -6.19
N PHE A 130 35.16 -4.72 -5.79
CA PHE A 130 35.72 -3.68 -6.65
C PHE A 130 37.21 -3.47 -6.38
#